data_AF-A0A959CTV3-F1
#
_entry.id   AF-A0A959CTV3-F1
#
_cell.length_a   1.000
_cell.length_b   1.000
_cell.length_c   1.000
_cell.angle_alpha   90.00
_cell.angle_beta   90.00
_cell.angle_gamma   90.00
#
_symmetry.space_group_name_H-M   'P 1'
#
loop_
_entity.id
_entity.type
_entity.pdbx_description
1 polymer ?
#
loop_
_entity_poly.entity_id
_entity_poly.type
_entity_poly.pdbx_seq_one_letter_code
_entity_poly.pdbx_strand_id
1 'polypeptide(L)'
;MAFFKKGIFLVSGVIIGCLFLNGCIVSEISSEPELIHIKILHSEIEKINIYFRRDAYFIRGDFDDGVFSTVAPSMDGGFTSFLGIKFNVHDPYEYENIIVQYEGQDLKKLSLNDVHALESYQLDSLTIYILDLR
;
A
#
# COMPACT_ATOMS: atom_id res chain seq x y z
N MET A 1 41.33 -23.46 -39.91
CA MET A 1 40.73 -22.31 -39.19
C MET A 1 39.19 -22.36 -39.25
N ALA A 2 38.58 -23.51 -38.95
CA ALA A 2 37.12 -23.73 -39.09
C ALA A 2 36.41 -24.11 -37.78
N PHE A 3 37.16 -24.47 -36.72
CA PHE A 3 36.61 -24.89 -35.44
C PHE A 3 36.12 -23.72 -34.56
N PHE A 4 36.70 -22.53 -34.70
CA PHE A 4 36.30 -21.35 -33.92
C PHE A 4 34.90 -20.81 -34.29
N LYS A 5 34.45 -20.99 -35.54
CA LYS A 5 33.15 -20.46 -36.00
C LYS A 5 31.94 -21.22 -35.43
N LYS A 6 32.08 -22.51 -35.11
CA LYS A 6 30.99 -23.32 -34.53
C LYS A 6 30.75 -23.03 -33.05
N GLY A 7 31.80 -22.69 -32.29
CA GLY A 7 31.68 -22.35 -30.86
C GLY A 7 30.96 -21.02 -30.61
N ILE A 8 31.23 -20.00 -31.43
CA ILE A 8 30.62 -18.66 -31.29
C ILE A 8 29.10 -18.73 -31.50
N PHE A 9 28.62 -19.50 -32.48
CA PHE A 9 27.19 -19.66 -32.73
C PHE A 9 26.45 -20.34 -31.58
N LEU A 10 27.10 -21.29 -30.91
CA LEU A 10 26.52 -22.03 -29.80
C LEU A 10 26.45 -21.16 -28.53
N VAL A 11 27.48 -20.35 -28.28
CA VAL A 11 27.50 -19.40 -27.15
C VAL A 11 26.45 -18.30 -27.33
N SER A 12 26.32 -17.72 -28.52
CA SER A 12 25.30 -16.69 -28.80
C SER A 12 23.88 -17.25 -28.68
N GLY A 13 23.63 -18.48 -29.14
CA GLY A 13 22.33 -19.14 -28.99
C GLY A 13 21.95 -19.42 -27.53
N VAL A 14 22.92 -19.83 -26.70
CA VAL A 14 22.71 -20.06 -25.26
C VAL A 14 22.46 -18.74 -24.52
N ILE A 15 23.21 -17.67 -24.83
CA ILE A 15 23.00 -16.36 -24.20
C ILE A 15 21.61 -15.80 -24.54
N ILE A 16 21.19 -15.89 -25.80
CA ILE A 16 19.85 -15.45 -26.23
C ILE A 16 18.77 -16.30 -25.55
N GLY A 17 18.93 -17.62 -25.49
CA GLY A 17 18.00 -18.51 -24.78
C GLY A 17 17.89 -18.22 -23.27
N CYS A 18 19.02 -17.94 -22.60
CA CYS A 18 19.03 -17.56 -21.18
C CYS A 18 18.41 -16.18 -20.92
N LEU A 19 18.51 -15.25 -21.87
CA LEU A 19 17.84 -13.94 -21.78
C LEU A 19 16.31 -14.06 -21.92
N PHE A 20 15.81 -15.01 -22.71
CA PHE A 20 14.37 -15.26 -22.84
C PHE A 20 13.75 -16.01 -21.66
N LEU A 21 14.51 -16.89 -20.99
CA LEU A 21 14.01 -17.65 -19.82
C LEU A 21 13.88 -16.81 -18.53
N ASN A 22 14.44 -15.60 -18.50
CA ASN A 22 14.25 -14.61 -17.42
C ASN A 22 13.26 -13.50 -17.79
N GLY A 23 12.52 -13.68 -18.89
CA GLY A 23 11.60 -12.68 -19.41
C GLY A 23 10.23 -12.76 -18.72
N CYS A 24 9.96 -11.80 -17.85
CA CYS A 24 8.68 -11.55 -17.19
C CYS A 24 8.40 -12.42 -15.95
N ILE A 25 8.56 -11.82 -14.77
CA ILE A 25 8.18 -12.37 -13.46
C ILE A 25 6.95 -11.60 -12.99
N VAL A 26 5.90 -12.31 -12.60
CA VAL A 26 4.78 -11.71 -11.85
C VAL A 26 5.00 -12.07 -10.39
N SER A 27 5.01 -11.05 -9.53
CA SER A 27 5.11 -11.23 -8.08
C SER A 27 3.87 -10.66 -7.44
N GLU A 28 3.28 -11.43 -6.55
CA GLU A 28 2.22 -10.98 -5.65
C GLU A 28 2.88 -10.49 -4.34
N ILE A 29 2.33 -9.44 -3.76
CA ILE A 29 2.73 -8.90 -2.45
C ILE A 29 1.43 -8.72 -1.67
N SER A 30 1.43 -9.02 -0.38
CA SER A 30 0.27 -8.78 0.47
C SER A 30 0.71 -8.08 1.75
N SER A 31 -0.07 -7.11 2.23
CA SER A 31 0.12 -6.54 3.56
C SER A 31 -0.43 -7.48 4.62
N GLU A 32 0.17 -7.49 5.80
CA GLU A 32 -0.38 -8.22 6.94
C GLU A 32 -1.56 -7.42 7.55
N PRO A 33 -2.55 -8.10 8.17
CA PRO A 33 -3.57 -7.42 8.94
C PRO A 33 -2.93 -6.68 10.13
N GLU A 34 -3.32 -5.43 10.34
CA GLU A 34 -2.70 -4.56 11.34
C GLU A 34 -3.76 -3.76 12.11
N LEU A 35 -3.56 -3.58 13.42
CA LEU A 35 -4.39 -2.71 14.23
C LEU A 35 -3.86 -1.27 14.13
N ILE A 36 -4.73 -0.36 13.70
CA ILE A 36 -4.40 1.04 13.49
C ILE A 36 -5.10 1.88 14.54
N HIS A 37 -4.34 2.80 15.14
CA HIS A 37 -4.84 3.79 16.08
C HIS A 37 -4.64 5.20 15.53
N ILE A 38 -5.74 5.93 15.35
CA ILE A 38 -5.75 7.30 14.85
C ILE A 38 -6.38 8.19 15.91
N LYS A 39 -5.59 9.08 16.49
CA LYS A 39 -6.08 10.10 17.43
C LYS A 39 -6.43 11.36 16.66
N ILE A 40 -7.64 11.87 16.83
CA ILE A 40 -8.03 13.13 16.19
C ILE A 40 -8.30 14.16 17.28
N LEU A 41 -7.64 15.32 17.17
CA LEU A 41 -7.94 16.50 17.98
C LEU A 41 -8.82 17.44 17.17
N HIS A 42 -10.09 17.54 17.58
CA HIS A 42 -11.07 18.46 17.02
C HIS A 42 -12.06 18.86 18.12
N SER A 43 -12.60 20.08 18.05
CA SER A 43 -13.59 20.58 19.01
C SER A 43 -14.94 19.85 18.93
N GLU A 44 -15.23 19.23 17.78
CA GLU A 44 -16.45 18.48 17.50
C GLU A 44 -16.10 17.05 17.09
N ILE A 45 -15.43 16.32 17.99
CA ILE A 45 -14.93 14.97 17.72
C ILE A 45 -16.07 13.97 17.46
N GLU A 46 -17.23 14.17 18.10
CA GLU A 46 -18.41 13.31 17.94
C GLU A 46 -18.99 13.32 16.52
N LYS A 47 -18.65 14.32 15.71
CA LYS A 47 -19.07 14.44 14.31
C LYS A 47 -18.12 13.76 13.33
N ILE A 48 -16.97 13.28 13.83
CA ILE A 48 -15.92 12.67 13.04
C ILE A 48 -16.10 11.16 13.05
N ASN A 49 -15.93 10.55 11.88
CA ASN A 49 -15.94 9.11 11.72
C ASN A 49 -14.72 8.68 10.93
N ILE A 50 -14.10 7.58 11.34
CA ILE A 50 -13.06 6.92 10.56
C ILE A 50 -13.61 5.61 10.02
N TYR A 51 -13.41 5.38 8.73
CA TYR A 51 -13.78 4.16 8.05
C TYR A 51 -12.57 3.52 7.39
N PHE A 52 -12.48 2.21 7.49
CA PHE A 52 -11.65 1.42 6.59
C PHE A 52 -12.51 0.91 5.43
N ARG A 53 -12.14 1.24 4.21
CA ARG A 53 -12.79 0.78 2.99
C ARG A 53 -12.21 -0.56 2.57
N ARG A 54 -13.08 -1.56 2.41
CA ARG A 54 -12.73 -2.85 1.82
C ARG A 54 -13.72 -3.17 0.71
N ASP A 55 -13.22 -3.22 -0.53
CA ASP A 55 -14.00 -3.50 -1.73
C ASP A 55 -15.31 -2.68 -1.81
N ALA A 56 -16.43 -3.30 -1.44
CA ALA A 56 -17.78 -2.76 -1.50
C ALA A 56 -18.36 -2.32 -0.15
N TYR A 57 -17.62 -2.42 0.96
CA TYR A 57 -18.10 -2.06 2.30
C TYR A 57 -17.10 -1.21 3.08
N PHE A 58 -17.64 -0.54 4.11
CA PHE A 58 -16.89 0.30 5.03
C PHE A 58 -16.98 -0.29 6.44
N ILE A 59 -15.83 -0.41 7.10
CA ILE A 59 -15.72 -0.81 8.50
C ILE A 59 -15.50 0.47 9.29
N ARG A 60 -16.44 0.84 10.17
CA ARG A 60 -16.26 1.99 11.06
C ARG A 60 -15.27 1.62 12.16
N GLY A 61 -14.31 2.50 12.44
CA GLY A 61 -13.42 2.36 13.58
C GLY A 61 -14.15 2.58 14.90
N ASP A 62 -13.76 1.84 15.93
CA ASP A 62 -14.24 2.02 17.29
C ASP A 62 -13.64 3.29 17.88
N PHE A 63 -14.46 4.08 18.58
CA PHE A 63 -14.02 5.32 19.23
C PHE A 63 -13.95 5.13 20.74
N ASP A 64 -12.77 5.35 21.31
CA ASP A 64 -12.54 5.36 22.75
C ASP A 64 -11.59 6.50 23.13
N ASP A 65 -12.01 7.35 24.06
CA ASP A 65 -11.25 8.49 24.60
C ASP A 65 -10.48 9.35 23.57
N GLY A 66 -11.12 9.71 22.46
CA GLY A 66 -10.49 10.54 21.42
C GLY A 66 -9.60 9.78 20.43
N VAL A 67 -9.52 8.46 20.56
CA VAL A 67 -8.75 7.56 19.68
C VAL A 67 -9.72 6.68 18.89
N PHE A 68 -9.56 6.69 17.58
CA PHE A 68 -10.21 5.75 16.68
C PHE A 68 -9.31 4.55 16.46
N SER A 69 -9.84 3.35 16.66
CA SER A 69 -9.12 2.11 16.46
C SER A 69 -9.80 1.26 15.40
N THR A 70 -9.05 0.73 14.44
CA THR A 70 -9.60 -0.16 13.42
C THR A 70 -8.56 -1.18 12.98
N VAL A 71 -9.00 -2.38 12.60
CA VAL A 71 -8.12 -3.40 12.03
C VAL A 71 -8.12 -3.23 10.52
N ALA A 72 -6.98 -2.81 9.97
CA ALA A 72 -6.74 -2.93 8.55
C ALA A 72 -6.59 -4.42 8.20
N PRO A 73 -7.45 -4.96 7.32
CA PRO A 73 -7.27 -6.29 6.79
C PRO A 73 -6.03 -6.35 5.89
N SER A 74 -5.57 -7.57 5.65
CA SER A 74 -4.58 -7.85 4.61
C SER A 74 -5.09 -7.36 3.25
N MET A 75 -4.20 -6.69 2.51
CA MET A 75 -4.46 -6.17 1.17
C MET A 75 -3.47 -6.77 0.20
N ASP A 76 -3.97 -7.20 -0.94
CA ASP A 76 -3.13 -7.77 -1.99
C ASP A 76 -2.70 -6.70 -2.99
N GLY A 77 -1.50 -6.90 -3.53
CA GLY A 77 -0.86 -6.10 -4.54
C GLY A 77 0.15 -6.96 -5.31
N GLY A 78 1.12 -6.32 -5.94
CA GLY A 78 2.13 -7.03 -6.73
C GLY A 78 2.80 -6.15 -7.76
N PHE A 79 3.62 -6.78 -8.60
CA PHE A 79 4.23 -6.13 -9.74
C PHE A 79 4.59 -7.15 -10.81
N THR A 80 4.69 -6.67 -12.05
CA THR A 80 5.31 -7.42 -13.15
C THR A 80 6.75 -6.93 -13.32
N SER A 81 7.72 -7.81 -13.53
CA SER A 81 9.12 -7.43 -13.73
C SER A 81 9.67 -8.05 -15.02
N PHE A 82 10.27 -7.24 -15.88
CA PHE A 82 10.95 -7.69 -17.10
C PHE A 82 12.37 -7.13 -17.15
N LEU A 83 13.36 -8.01 -17.33
CA LEU A 83 14.79 -7.64 -17.32
C LEU A 83 15.23 -6.82 -16.09
N GLY A 84 14.65 -7.12 -14.92
CA GLY A 84 14.95 -6.44 -13.66
C GLY A 84 14.24 -5.09 -13.46
N ILE A 85 13.46 -4.63 -14.43
CA ILE A 85 12.63 -3.42 -14.31
C ILE A 85 11.23 -3.82 -13.87
N LYS A 86 10.71 -3.19 -12.82
CA LYS A 86 9.34 -3.39 -12.32
C LYS A 86 8.35 -2.50 -13.06
N PHE A 87 7.18 -3.05 -13.38
CA PHE A 87 6.05 -2.44 -14.08
C PHE A 87 4.76 -2.83 -13.34
N ASN A 88 3.68 -2.06 -13.53
CA ASN A 88 2.37 -2.30 -12.90
C ASN A 88 2.50 -2.57 -11.39
N VAL A 89 3.28 -1.73 -10.70
CA VAL A 89 3.48 -1.86 -9.26
C VAL A 89 2.20 -1.43 -8.56
N HIS A 90 1.65 -2.35 -7.79
CA HIS A 90 0.51 -2.18 -6.92
C HIS A 90 1.01 -2.48 -5.50
N ASP A 91 1.40 -1.45 -4.78
CA ASP A 91 1.85 -1.61 -3.40
C ASP A 91 0.60 -1.66 -2.48
N PRO A 92 0.40 -2.75 -1.70
CA PRO A 92 -0.75 -2.85 -0.82
C PRO A 92 -0.79 -1.74 0.24
N TYR A 93 0.35 -1.13 0.61
CA TYR A 93 0.41 -0.07 1.60
C TYR A 93 0.03 1.32 1.06
N GLU A 94 0.00 1.50 -0.26
CA GLU A 94 -0.27 2.79 -0.93
C GLU A 94 -1.77 3.00 -1.23
N TYR A 95 -2.62 1.99 -1.00
CA TYR A 95 -4.06 2.16 -1.25
C TYR A 95 -4.72 3.06 -0.19
N GLU A 96 -5.34 4.15 -0.65
CA GLU A 96 -6.08 5.12 0.17
C GLU A 96 -7.42 4.57 0.72
N ASN A 97 -7.34 3.60 1.62
CA ASN A 97 -8.50 2.89 2.15
C ASN A 97 -8.98 3.38 3.51
N ILE A 98 -8.27 4.28 4.18
CA ILE A 98 -8.70 4.86 5.45
C ILE A 98 -9.34 6.22 5.16
N ILE A 99 -10.62 6.37 5.48
CA ILE A 99 -11.40 7.57 5.18
C ILE A 99 -11.77 8.26 6.47
N VAL A 100 -11.38 9.53 6.58
CA VAL A 100 -11.81 10.43 7.66
C VAL A 100 -12.99 11.24 7.13
N GLN A 101 -14.14 11.10 7.77
CA GLN A 101 -15.36 11.84 7.48
C GLN A 101 -15.70 12.82 8.59
N TYR A 102 -16.25 13.98 8.23
CA TYR A 102 -16.86 14.94 9.14
C TYR A 102 -18.25 15.32 8.62
N GLU A 103 -19.27 15.19 9.46
CA GLU A 103 -20.67 15.45 9.10
C GLU A 103 -21.13 14.71 7.81
N GLY A 104 -20.59 13.50 7.58
CA GLY A 104 -20.89 12.68 6.41
C GLY A 104 -20.16 13.08 5.12
N GLN A 105 -19.24 14.04 5.17
CA GLN A 105 -18.38 14.41 4.04
C GLN A 105 -16.99 13.79 4.22
N ASP A 106 -16.46 13.19 3.15
CA ASP A 106 -15.07 12.71 3.10
C ASP A 106 -14.13 13.92 3.18
N LEU A 107 -13.40 14.05 4.29
CA LEU A 107 -12.38 15.09 4.46
C LEU A 107 -11.04 14.66 3.89
N LYS A 108 -10.65 13.42 4.16
CA LYS A 108 -9.34 12.89 3.78
C LYS A 108 -9.40 11.39 3.59
N LYS A 109 -8.61 10.92 2.64
CA LYS A 109 -8.28 9.51 2.46
C LYS A 109 -6.80 9.32 2.75
N LEU A 110 -6.48 8.25 3.45
CA LEU A 110 -5.14 7.90 3.92
C LEU A 110 -4.84 6.47 3.50
N SER A 111 -3.60 6.25 3.07
CA SER A 111 -3.01 4.93 2.88
C SER A 111 -2.41 4.40 4.17
N LEU A 112 -2.00 3.13 4.19
CA LEU A 112 -1.23 2.60 5.34
C LEU A 112 0.13 3.30 5.45
N ASN A 113 0.76 3.62 4.32
CA ASN A 113 2.01 4.37 4.33
C ASN A 113 1.82 5.77 4.91
N ASP A 114 0.71 6.46 4.64
CA ASP A 114 0.41 7.74 5.29
C ASP A 114 0.31 7.59 6.80
N VAL A 115 -0.33 6.51 7.26
CA VAL A 115 -0.43 6.18 8.69
C VAL A 115 0.96 5.91 9.29
N HIS A 116 1.81 5.13 8.61
CA HIS A 116 3.13 4.79 9.13
C HIS A 116 4.16 5.92 9.03
N ALA A 117 4.01 6.82 8.05
CA ALA A 117 5.00 7.87 7.77
C ALA A 117 4.72 9.19 8.49
N LEU A 118 3.47 9.46 8.92
CA LEU A 118 3.07 10.76 9.45
C LEU A 118 2.89 10.73 10.96
N GLU A 119 3.65 11.55 11.69
CA GLU A 119 3.40 11.81 13.12
C GLU A 119 2.09 12.59 13.33
N SER A 120 1.77 13.51 12.41
CA SER A 120 0.50 14.25 12.40
C SER A 120 0.17 14.85 11.03
N TYR A 121 -1.11 15.15 10.81
CA TYR A 121 -1.64 15.82 9.63
C TYR A 121 -2.62 16.92 10.03
N GLN A 122 -2.49 18.11 9.47
CA GLN A 122 -3.37 19.24 9.76
C GLN A 122 -4.28 19.53 8.55
N LEU A 123 -5.60 19.49 8.79
CA LEU A 123 -6.67 19.76 7.82
C LEU A 123 -7.53 20.89 8.36
N ASP A 124 -7.30 22.11 7.88
CA ASP A 124 -8.05 23.29 8.31
C ASP A 124 -8.07 23.44 9.86
N SER A 125 -9.19 23.09 10.52
CA SER A 125 -9.36 23.11 11.99
C SER A 125 -9.09 21.77 12.68
N LEU A 126 -8.79 20.72 11.94
CA LEU A 126 -8.68 19.34 12.40
C LEU A 126 -7.21 18.90 12.39
N THR A 127 -6.72 18.45 13.55
CA THR A 127 -5.38 17.87 13.64
C THR A 127 -5.49 16.37 13.89
N ILE A 128 -5.04 15.58 12.92
CA ILE A 128 -4.96 14.13 13.00
C ILE A 128 -3.57 13.79 13.52
N TYR A 129 -3.49 13.01 14.60
CA TYR A 129 -2.27 12.38 15.08
C TYR A 129 -2.41 10.90 14.83
N ILE A 130 -1.41 10.30 14.21
CA ILE A 130 -1.38 8.85 14.09
C ILE A 130 -0.58 8.32 15.27
N LEU A 131 -1.21 7.44 16.06
CA LEU A 131 -0.57 6.83 17.20
C LEU A 131 0.00 5.49 16.77
N ASP A 132 1.29 5.45 16.48
CA ASP A 132 2.01 4.19 16.31
C ASP A 132 2.26 3.57 17.70
N LEU A 133 1.31 2.74 18.15
CA LEU A 133 1.41 1.99 19.41
C LEU A 133 2.05 0.62 19.14
N ARG A 134 3.33 0.59 18.77
CA ARG A 134 4.10 -0.67 18.71
C ARG A 134 4.49 -1.19 20.10
#